data_AF-A0A968L6B2-F1
#
_entry.id   AF-A0A968L6B2-F1
#
_cell.length_a   1.000
_cell.length_b   1.000
_cell.length_c   1.000
_cell.angle_alpha   90.00
_cell.angle_beta   90.00
_cell.angle_gamma   90.00
#
_symmetry.space_group_name_H-M   'P 1'
#
loop_
_entity.id
_entity.type
_entity.pdbx_description
1 polymer ?
#
loop_
_entity_poly.entity_id
_entity_poly.type
_entity_poly.pdbx_seq_one_letter_code
_entity_poly.pdbx_strand_id
1 'polypeptide(L)'
;MAPRRAAAPGRPAPPAAAPIAATLVAVLLALLAIVPGGPAPSDEAVAKAPDGRLVVLWRDDAPSALADAGVAELHLSKTNARRSVVIAKPGQAAAVAKRLEKDPRVKAVVPDAVGSVVAWPEDAAPSDELWSAYQYDMRLIGMPAAWQYTIGSPDVVVAVVDTGYELTHPDLQGIPVVDPYNSRAGSTSVKDGYGHGTHVAGTIAAATNNAIGVAGMAPGVTIMPVKVLDSNGYGYWSDFLEGVDWAVAHGADVVNMSLGSGLSASQVAAFQPTFTRAWAAGVMVIAAAGNNSNDTPFYPASFANVISVSATNNSDTKANFSNYGPMVDVSAPGVGITSAFKDGTYRTMGGTSMATPHVAGLVALIRSLHPEFTLEEIETAIKATAKDLGAPGRDDLYGAGRIVAPAALSWTPPDITPPVATLASPLSGSKGVSESVTPVVAFDAAVTGVDGASVTLVDGAGQAVSATVVYDASRKRASVDPTAKLASRTQYRVRVAGTIRDLNGNPVTATSFTFTTGDSIRPTVTSVRPKPGKTGVWRGVTIRLTFSEAVKNVSKVTLRLKNLRTGYRVSVTVRYDAATRTAYLDPTYRLMAKTWYRIKVRDGIVDLGGNALARGRFDFKTR
;
A
#
# COMPACT_ATOMS: atom_id res chain seq x y z
N MET A 1 -71.85 49.75 -34.25
CA MET A 1 -71.49 49.61 -35.68
C MET A 1 -70.49 48.46 -35.81
N ALA A 2 -70.93 47.30 -36.32
CA ALA A 2 -70.03 46.33 -36.97
C ALA A 2 -69.73 46.85 -38.39
N PRO A 3 -68.64 46.45 -39.11
CA PRO A 3 -68.43 45.08 -39.64
C PRO A 3 -66.92 44.69 -39.70
N ARG A 4 -66.38 43.57 -40.22
CA ARG A 4 -66.78 42.23 -40.72
C ARG A 4 -65.50 41.36 -40.76
N ARG A 5 -65.67 40.04 -40.74
CA ARG A 5 -64.69 38.93 -40.80
C ARG A 5 -64.00 38.74 -42.17
N ALA A 6 -62.79 38.16 -42.17
CA ALA A 6 -62.32 36.97 -42.94
C ALA A 6 -60.89 36.59 -42.49
N ALA A 7 -60.66 35.45 -41.82
CA ALA A 7 -60.21 34.12 -42.30
C ALA A 7 -58.66 33.93 -42.36
N ALA A 8 -58.18 32.79 -41.83
CA ALA A 8 -56.81 32.45 -41.40
C ALA A 8 -55.79 32.13 -42.52
N PRO A 9 -54.48 32.03 -42.21
CA PRO A 9 -53.92 30.70 -41.91
C PRO A 9 -52.84 30.65 -40.79
N GLY A 10 -52.69 29.46 -40.18
CA GLY A 10 -51.42 28.99 -39.58
C GLY A 10 -51.08 29.43 -38.15
N ARG A 11 -51.49 28.64 -37.15
CA ARG A 11 -50.87 28.67 -35.81
C ARG A 11 -49.51 27.93 -35.87
N PRO A 12 -48.40 28.53 -35.42
CA PRO A 12 -47.24 27.74 -35.00
C PRO A 12 -47.54 27.15 -33.61
N ALA A 13 -47.30 25.84 -33.49
CA ALA A 13 -47.46 25.08 -32.25
C ALA A 13 -46.48 25.54 -31.17
N PRO A 14 -46.86 25.46 -29.88
CA PRO A 14 -45.94 25.68 -28.77
C PRO A 14 -44.95 24.50 -28.70
N PRO A 15 -43.65 24.72 -28.41
CA PRO A 15 -42.77 23.61 -28.11
C PRO A 15 -43.22 22.95 -26.80
N ALA A 16 -43.50 21.66 -26.91
CA ALA A 16 -43.97 20.81 -25.85
C ALA A 16 -42.95 20.71 -24.71
N ALA A 17 -43.43 20.91 -23.50
CA ALA A 17 -42.77 20.45 -22.28
C ALA A 17 -42.70 18.91 -22.32
N ALA A 18 -41.50 18.36 -22.25
CA ALA A 18 -41.28 16.95 -21.99
C ALA A 18 -41.01 16.75 -20.48
N PRO A 19 -41.53 15.66 -19.87
CA PRO A 19 -41.47 15.46 -18.44
C PRO A 19 -40.09 14.94 -18.03
N ILE A 20 -39.44 15.58 -17.06
CA ILE A 20 -38.33 14.97 -16.32
C ILE A 20 -38.97 14.18 -15.18
N ALA A 21 -39.35 12.94 -15.48
CA ALA A 21 -39.70 11.93 -14.48
C ALA A 21 -38.54 10.95 -14.37
N ALA A 22 -38.03 10.84 -13.15
CA ALA A 22 -36.86 10.07 -12.71
C ALA A 22 -36.94 8.57 -13.03
N THR A 23 -35.78 7.93 -13.26
CA THR A 23 -35.49 6.64 -12.61
C THR A 23 -33.99 6.37 -12.54
N LEU A 24 -33.51 6.31 -11.30
CA LEU A 24 -32.41 5.45 -10.82
C LEU A 24 -32.12 4.25 -11.75
N VAL A 25 -31.01 4.25 -12.48
CA VAL A 25 -30.24 3.03 -12.79
C VAL A 25 -28.78 3.41 -13.11
N ALA A 26 -27.98 3.75 -12.09
CA ALA A 26 -26.52 3.79 -12.27
C ALA A 26 -25.70 3.49 -10.99
N VAL A 27 -26.35 2.98 -9.94
CA VAL A 27 -25.63 2.44 -8.77
C VAL A 27 -25.49 0.91 -8.85
N LEU A 28 -26.13 0.27 -9.83
CA LEU A 28 -26.14 -1.19 -9.94
C LEU A 28 -25.20 -1.72 -11.02
N LEU A 29 -23.92 -1.37 -10.99
CA LEU A 29 -22.88 -2.09 -11.77
C LEU A 29 -21.49 -2.07 -11.13
N ALA A 30 -21.30 -1.39 -10.00
CA ALA A 30 -20.04 -1.39 -9.24
C ALA A 30 -19.79 -2.69 -8.44
N LEU A 31 -20.65 -3.71 -8.54
CA LEU A 31 -20.54 -4.96 -7.79
C LEU A 31 -20.33 -6.24 -8.61
N LEU A 32 -20.14 -6.17 -9.94
CA LEU A 32 -20.04 -7.37 -10.76
C LEU A 32 -18.61 -7.81 -11.16
N ALA A 33 -17.56 -7.09 -10.77
CA ALA A 33 -16.20 -7.39 -11.22
C ALA A 33 -15.32 -8.19 -10.24
N ILE A 34 -15.85 -8.70 -9.12
CA ILE A 34 -15.10 -9.60 -8.21
C ILE A 34 -15.57 -11.07 -8.32
N VAL A 35 -16.53 -11.38 -9.19
CA VAL A 35 -16.96 -12.78 -9.40
C VAL A 35 -16.29 -13.37 -10.65
N PRO A 36 -15.49 -14.44 -10.53
CA PRO A 36 -15.09 -15.25 -11.68
C PRO A 36 -16.35 -15.87 -12.30
N GLY A 37 -16.77 -15.42 -13.49
CA GLY A 37 -17.92 -15.97 -14.22
C GLY A 37 -19.02 -14.99 -14.65
N GLY A 38 -18.79 -13.67 -14.60
CA GLY A 38 -19.74 -12.70 -15.17
C GLY A 38 -20.03 -12.93 -16.66
N PRO A 39 -21.23 -12.58 -17.17
CA PRO A 39 -21.61 -12.80 -18.56
C PRO A 39 -20.66 -12.06 -19.51
N ALA A 40 -20.30 -12.70 -20.63
CA ALA A 40 -19.54 -12.05 -21.70
C ALA A 40 -20.28 -10.78 -22.17
N PRO A 41 -19.57 -9.67 -22.42
CA PRO A 41 -20.19 -8.44 -22.91
C PRO A 41 -20.90 -8.71 -24.26
N SER A 42 -22.09 -8.15 -24.44
CA SER A 42 -22.85 -8.28 -25.68
C SER A 42 -22.11 -7.65 -26.88
N ASP A 43 -22.29 -8.20 -28.09
CA ASP A 43 -21.72 -7.68 -29.35
C ASP A 43 -21.95 -6.16 -29.55
N GLU A 44 -23.07 -5.61 -29.06
CA GLU A 44 -23.40 -4.18 -29.15
C GLU A 44 -22.52 -3.29 -28.25
N ALA A 45 -22.02 -3.82 -27.12
CA ALA A 45 -21.13 -3.11 -26.20
C ALA A 45 -19.70 -3.06 -26.73
N VAL A 46 -19.26 -4.12 -27.43
CA VAL A 46 -17.94 -4.19 -28.05
C VAL A 46 -17.83 -3.26 -29.26
N ALA A 47 -18.91 -3.15 -30.04
CA ALA A 47 -18.98 -2.24 -31.19
C ALA A 47 -18.90 -0.75 -30.81
N LYS A 48 -19.19 -0.40 -29.54
CA LYS A 48 -19.17 0.97 -29.02
C LYS A 48 -17.85 1.36 -28.32
N ALA A 49 -16.82 0.49 -28.33
CA ALA A 49 -15.51 0.82 -27.76
C ALA A 49 -14.96 2.11 -28.42
N PRO A 50 -14.77 3.20 -27.64
CA PRO A 50 -14.19 4.42 -28.19
C PRO A 50 -12.80 4.10 -28.78
N ASP A 51 -12.57 4.52 -30.01
CA ASP A 51 -11.34 4.30 -30.80
C ASP A 51 -10.98 2.83 -31.09
N GLY A 52 -11.90 1.89 -30.90
CA GLY A 52 -11.71 0.48 -31.23
C GLY A 52 -10.74 -0.27 -30.29
N ARG A 53 -10.53 0.25 -29.07
CA ARG A 53 -9.67 -0.35 -28.04
C ARG A 53 -10.34 -1.54 -27.34
N LEU A 54 -9.61 -2.64 -27.24
CA LEU A 54 -10.02 -3.87 -26.58
C LEU A 54 -8.98 -4.25 -25.53
N VAL A 55 -9.41 -4.51 -24.30
CA VAL A 55 -8.57 -5.13 -23.28
C VAL A 55 -8.66 -6.64 -23.44
N VAL A 56 -7.51 -7.27 -23.70
CA VAL A 56 -7.41 -8.71 -23.89
C VAL A 56 -6.68 -9.31 -22.69
N LEU A 57 -7.35 -10.27 -22.04
CA LEU A 57 -6.75 -11.09 -21.00
C LEU A 57 -6.36 -12.43 -21.61
N TRP A 58 -5.12 -12.83 -21.40
CA TRP A 58 -4.53 -14.04 -21.92
C TRP A 58 -4.48 -15.11 -20.80
N ARG A 59 -4.57 -16.39 -21.17
CA ARG A 59 -4.42 -17.52 -20.23
C ARG A 59 -2.97 -17.63 -19.78
N ASP A 60 -2.05 -17.40 -20.73
CA ASP A 60 -0.60 -17.30 -20.55
C ASP A 60 -0.13 -15.88 -20.90
N ASP A 61 1.18 -15.67 -21.07
CA ASP A 61 1.72 -14.36 -21.43
C ASP A 61 1.23 -13.92 -22.83
N ALA A 62 0.88 -12.65 -22.94
CA ALA A 62 0.44 -12.00 -24.16
C ALA A 62 1.52 -12.14 -25.23
N PRO A 63 1.16 -12.46 -26.48
CA PRO A 63 2.13 -12.61 -27.54
C PRO A 63 2.80 -11.27 -27.84
N SER A 64 4.09 -11.28 -28.18
CA SER A 64 4.83 -10.05 -28.52
C SER A 64 4.34 -9.37 -29.80
N ALA A 65 3.56 -10.08 -30.62
CA ALA A 65 2.87 -9.56 -31.79
C ALA A 65 1.57 -10.34 -32.04
N LEU A 66 0.58 -9.67 -32.63
CA LEU A 66 -0.73 -10.25 -32.93
C LEU A 66 -1.09 -9.99 -34.39
N ALA A 67 -0.88 -10.98 -35.24
CA ALA A 67 -1.21 -10.93 -36.66
C ALA A 67 -2.67 -11.36 -36.89
N ASP A 68 -3.61 -10.50 -36.52
CA ASP A 68 -5.04 -10.70 -36.80
C ASP A 68 -5.54 -9.60 -37.75
N ALA A 69 -6.40 -9.97 -38.70
CA ALA A 69 -6.99 -9.04 -39.64
C ALA A 69 -7.75 -7.95 -38.88
N GLY A 70 -7.54 -6.67 -39.23
CA GLY A 70 -8.23 -5.56 -38.56
C GLY A 70 -7.62 -5.11 -37.23
N VAL A 71 -6.55 -5.72 -36.74
CA VAL A 71 -5.71 -5.14 -35.67
C VAL A 71 -4.82 -4.05 -36.27
N ALA A 72 -4.79 -2.88 -35.63
CA ALA A 72 -3.91 -1.77 -35.97
C ALA A 72 -2.66 -1.78 -35.07
N GLU A 73 -2.86 -1.93 -33.75
CA GLU A 73 -1.78 -1.90 -32.77
C GLU A 73 -2.01 -2.92 -31.65
N LEU A 74 -0.91 -3.36 -31.04
CA LEU A 74 -0.89 -4.17 -29.83
C LEU A 74 0.00 -3.48 -28.81
N HIS A 75 -0.56 -3.12 -27.66
CA HIS A 75 0.19 -2.58 -26.54
C HIS A 75 0.27 -3.63 -25.44
N LEU A 76 1.48 -4.08 -25.15
CA LEU A 76 1.72 -5.00 -24.04
C LEU A 76 1.66 -4.22 -22.73
N SER A 77 1.02 -4.82 -21.72
CA SER A 77 1.05 -4.26 -20.38
C SER A 77 2.44 -4.37 -19.79
N LYS A 78 3.02 -3.23 -19.37
CA LYS A 78 4.37 -3.15 -18.78
C LYS A 78 4.54 -3.96 -17.50
N THR A 79 3.44 -4.26 -16.80
CA THR A 79 3.43 -4.86 -15.46
C THR A 79 2.59 -6.13 -15.35
N ASN A 80 1.83 -6.48 -16.40
CA ASN A 80 0.99 -7.67 -16.39
C ASN A 80 1.15 -8.39 -17.72
N ALA A 81 2.06 -9.37 -17.76
CA ALA A 81 2.38 -10.11 -18.97
C ALA A 81 1.16 -10.78 -19.61
N ARG A 82 0.08 -11.06 -18.87
CA ARG A 82 -1.14 -11.70 -19.37
C ARG A 82 -2.22 -10.70 -19.82
N ARG A 83 -1.90 -9.42 -19.92
CA ARG A 83 -2.81 -8.38 -20.38
C ARG A 83 -2.19 -7.60 -21.54
N SER A 84 -2.97 -7.36 -22.57
CA SER A 84 -2.63 -6.40 -23.62
C SER A 84 -3.82 -5.53 -23.97
N VAL A 85 -3.55 -4.36 -24.54
CA VAL A 85 -4.56 -3.55 -25.24
C VAL A 85 -4.38 -3.80 -26.73
N VAL A 86 -5.46 -4.22 -27.39
CA VAL A 86 -5.52 -4.37 -28.85
C VAL A 86 -6.31 -3.21 -29.40
N ILE A 87 -5.72 -2.45 -30.32
CA ILE A 87 -6.40 -1.36 -31.02
C ILE A 87 -6.85 -1.91 -32.38
N ALA A 88 -8.15 -2.03 -32.58
CA ALA A 88 -8.72 -2.40 -33.87
C ALA A 88 -8.76 -1.20 -34.83
N LYS A 89 -8.66 -1.46 -36.13
CA LYS A 89 -8.91 -0.45 -37.17
C LYS A 89 -10.34 0.10 -37.04
N PRO A 90 -10.59 1.36 -37.47
CA PRO A 90 -11.92 1.97 -37.37
C PRO A 90 -13.05 1.06 -37.88
N GLY A 91 -14.08 0.86 -37.05
CA GLY A 91 -15.23 0.00 -37.36
C GLY A 91 -14.99 -1.52 -37.28
N GLN A 92 -13.79 -1.98 -36.89
CA GLN A 92 -13.44 -3.41 -36.85
C GLN A 92 -13.45 -4.04 -35.45
N ALA A 93 -13.68 -3.27 -34.39
CA ALA A 93 -13.54 -3.71 -33.00
C ALA A 93 -14.36 -4.96 -32.65
N ALA A 94 -15.65 -4.99 -33.02
CA ALA A 94 -16.51 -6.16 -32.78
C ALA A 94 -16.02 -7.41 -33.54
N ALA A 95 -15.54 -7.24 -34.78
CA ALA A 95 -15.04 -8.34 -35.59
C ALA A 95 -13.71 -8.90 -35.05
N VAL A 96 -12.82 -8.02 -34.56
CA VAL A 96 -11.54 -8.39 -33.93
C VAL A 96 -11.80 -9.11 -32.60
N ALA A 97 -12.69 -8.59 -31.75
CA ALA A 97 -13.01 -9.22 -30.47
C ALA A 97 -13.56 -10.64 -30.66
N LYS A 98 -14.52 -10.83 -31.58
CA LYS A 98 -15.12 -12.15 -31.88
C LYS A 98 -14.11 -13.17 -32.39
N ARG A 99 -13.02 -12.73 -33.04
CA ARG A 99 -11.93 -13.61 -33.46
C ARG A 99 -11.03 -13.95 -32.27
N LEU A 100 -10.65 -12.96 -31.47
CA LEU A 100 -9.81 -13.17 -30.30
C LEU A 100 -10.49 -14.04 -29.24
N GLU A 101 -11.80 -13.94 -29.05
CA GLU A 101 -12.57 -14.83 -28.15
C GLU A 101 -12.48 -16.32 -28.55
N LYS A 102 -12.22 -16.62 -29.82
CA LYS A 102 -12.04 -17.99 -30.32
C LYS A 102 -10.59 -18.47 -30.21
N ASP A 103 -9.64 -17.60 -29.89
CA ASP A 103 -8.25 -17.98 -29.67
C ASP A 103 -8.12 -18.75 -28.34
N PRO A 104 -7.63 -20.00 -28.34
CA PRO A 104 -7.50 -20.79 -27.11
C PRO A 104 -6.55 -20.16 -26.07
N ARG A 105 -5.70 -19.21 -26.48
CA ARG A 105 -4.82 -18.46 -25.57
C ARG A 105 -5.52 -17.29 -24.88
N VAL A 106 -6.68 -16.84 -25.38
CA VAL A 106 -7.38 -15.64 -24.87
C VAL A 106 -8.41 -16.04 -23.82
N LYS A 107 -8.20 -15.60 -22.58
CA LYS A 107 -9.10 -15.82 -21.46
C LYS A 107 -10.38 -15.00 -21.58
N ALA A 108 -10.26 -13.73 -21.97
CA ALA A 108 -11.38 -12.81 -22.16
C ALA A 108 -10.97 -11.65 -23.08
N VAL A 109 -11.96 -11.11 -23.79
CA VAL A 109 -11.84 -9.84 -24.52
C VAL A 109 -12.97 -8.94 -24.05
N VAL A 110 -12.64 -7.72 -23.67
CA VAL A 110 -13.63 -6.72 -23.26
C VAL A 110 -13.34 -5.40 -23.97
N PRO A 111 -14.37 -4.60 -24.30
CA PRO A 111 -14.14 -3.24 -24.79
C PRO A 111 -13.44 -2.42 -23.71
N ASP A 112 -12.48 -1.60 -24.11
CA ASP A 112 -11.86 -0.65 -23.19
C ASP A 112 -12.87 0.45 -22.82
N ALA A 113 -12.78 0.95 -21.59
CA ALA A 113 -13.74 1.91 -21.05
C ALA A 113 -13.02 3.21 -20.66
N VAL A 114 -13.67 4.35 -20.94
CA VAL A 114 -13.20 5.65 -20.49
C VAL A 114 -13.76 5.90 -19.09
N GLY A 115 -12.89 6.12 -18.11
CA GLY A 115 -13.27 6.76 -16.85
C GLY A 115 -13.24 8.28 -17.01
N SER A 116 -14.25 8.99 -16.54
CA SER A 116 -14.26 10.45 -16.50
C SER A 116 -13.89 10.96 -15.11
N VAL A 117 -12.95 11.88 -15.04
CA VAL A 117 -12.78 12.78 -13.90
C VAL A 117 -13.99 13.74 -13.89
N VAL A 118 -14.56 14.05 -12.71
CA VAL A 118 -15.35 15.28 -12.58
C VAL A 118 -14.34 16.43 -12.58
N ALA A 119 -13.90 16.82 -13.77
CA ALA A 119 -12.80 17.76 -13.93
C ALA A 119 -13.26 19.18 -13.60
N TRP A 120 -12.57 19.82 -12.65
CA TRP A 120 -12.33 21.26 -12.74
C TRP A 120 -11.57 21.50 -14.04
N PRO A 121 -12.00 22.40 -14.94
CA PRO A 121 -11.26 22.64 -16.18
C PRO A 121 -9.85 23.11 -15.82
N GLU A 122 -8.82 22.47 -16.37
CA GLU A 122 -7.43 22.94 -16.27
C GLU A 122 -7.42 24.45 -16.52
N ASP A 123 -6.96 25.19 -15.51
CA ASP A 123 -6.75 26.64 -15.53
C ASP A 123 -7.99 27.58 -15.64
N ALA A 124 -9.22 27.08 -15.50
CA ALA A 124 -10.36 28.00 -15.35
C ALA A 124 -10.37 28.62 -13.94
N ALA A 125 -10.11 29.92 -13.87
CA ALA A 125 -10.36 30.72 -12.67
C ALA A 125 -11.82 30.51 -12.21
N PRO A 126 -12.08 30.44 -10.89
CA PRO A 126 -13.44 30.37 -10.41
C PRO A 126 -14.25 31.59 -10.86
N SER A 127 -15.55 31.39 -11.05
CA SER A 127 -16.47 32.39 -11.63
C SER A 127 -16.82 33.56 -10.69
N ASP A 128 -16.34 33.50 -9.46
CA ASP A 128 -16.65 34.36 -8.32
C ASP A 128 -16.22 35.81 -8.59
N GLU A 129 -17.11 36.76 -8.28
CA GLU A 129 -17.02 38.17 -8.71
C GLU A 129 -15.71 38.84 -8.29
N LEU A 130 -15.25 38.57 -7.06
CA LEU A 130 -14.09 39.22 -6.46
C LEU A 130 -12.79 38.45 -6.70
N TRP A 131 -12.84 37.26 -7.31
CA TRP A 131 -11.67 36.40 -7.48
C TRP A 131 -10.53 37.14 -8.17
N SER A 132 -10.75 37.59 -9.40
CA SER A 132 -9.69 38.12 -10.28
C SER A 132 -9.02 39.37 -9.68
N ALA A 133 -9.81 40.28 -9.13
CA ALA A 133 -9.35 41.55 -8.60
C ALA A 133 -8.72 41.43 -7.19
N TYR A 134 -9.23 40.54 -6.34
CA TYR A 134 -8.94 40.61 -4.90
C TYR A 134 -8.34 39.35 -4.28
N GLN A 135 -8.53 38.15 -4.85
CA GLN A 135 -8.03 36.90 -4.26
C GLN A 135 -6.68 36.47 -4.84
N TYR A 136 -5.67 37.34 -4.72
CA TYR A 136 -4.31 37.00 -5.15
C TYR A 136 -3.73 35.85 -4.32
N ASP A 137 -4.11 35.78 -3.04
CA ASP A 137 -3.69 34.84 -2.02
C ASP A 137 -3.95 33.39 -2.44
N MET A 138 -5.19 33.08 -2.82
CA MET A 138 -5.59 31.78 -3.36
C MET A 138 -4.78 31.37 -4.60
N ARG A 139 -4.52 32.31 -5.52
CA ARG A 139 -3.67 32.05 -6.69
C ARG A 139 -2.22 31.80 -6.30
N LEU A 140 -1.70 32.59 -5.36
CA LEU A 140 -0.32 32.56 -4.92
C LEU A 140 0.07 31.22 -4.30
N ILE A 141 -0.85 30.60 -3.55
CA ILE A 141 -0.67 29.28 -2.92
C ILE A 141 -1.12 28.11 -3.81
N GLY A 142 -1.60 28.38 -5.02
CA GLY A 142 -1.88 27.36 -6.05
C GLY A 142 -3.27 26.70 -5.97
N MET A 143 -4.29 27.39 -5.45
CA MET A 143 -5.62 26.81 -5.24
C MET A 143 -6.31 26.25 -6.50
N PRO A 144 -6.25 26.89 -7.68
CA PRO A 144 -6.85 26.30 -8.88
C PRO A 144 -6.34 24.90 -9.21
N ALA A 145 -5.05 24.63 -8.96
CA ALA A 145 -4.48 23.29 -9.12
C ALA A 145 -4.84 22.36 -7.95
N ALA A 146 -4.93 22.88 -6.72
CA ALA A 146 -5.34 22.11 -5.55
C ALA A 146 -6.77 21.55 -5.70
N TRP A 147 -7.71 22.36 -6.20
CA TRP A 147 -9.10 21.94 -6.42
C TRP A 147 -9.29 20.84 -7.47
N GLN A 148 -8.27 20.58 -8.31
CA GLN A 148 -8.28 19.44 -9.22
C GLN A 148 -8.10 18.10 -8.48
N TYR A 149 -7.49 18.12 -7.29
CA TYR A 149 -7.39 16.94 -6.41
C TYR A 149 -8.67 16.75 -5.60
N THR A 150 -9.11 17.80 -4.91
CA THR A 150 -10.32 17.81 -4.10
C THR A 150 -10.74 19.25 -3.75
N ILE A 151 -12.04 19.48 -3.56
CA ILE A 151 -12.57 20.74 -3.02
C ILE A 151 -12.92 20.64 -1.53
N GLY A 152 -12.60 19.49 -0.90
CA GLY A 152 -13.03 19.15 0.45
C GLY A 152 -14.14 18.09 0.46
N SER A 153 -14.37 17.51 1.64
CA SER A 153 -15.45 16.56 1.90
C SER A 153 -16.35 17.07 3.03
N PRO A 154 -17.68 16.91 2.94
CA PRO A 154 -18.58 17.29 4.02
C PRO A 154 -18.35 16.46 5.29
N ASP A 155 -17.66 15.32 5.19
CA ASP A 155 -17.26 14.51 6.35
C ASP A 155 -16.11 15.13 7.14
N VAL A 156 -15.39 16.11 6.56
CA VAL A 156 -14.32 16.84 7.26
C VAL A 156 -14.90 18.09 7.90
N VAL A 157 -14.76 18.20 9.21
CA VAL A 157 -15.33 19.29 10.02
C VAL A 157 -14.24 20.28 10.44
N VAL A 158 -14.38 21.54 10.02
CA VAL A 158 -13.48 22.63 10.41
C VAL A 158 -14.17 23.53 11.43
N ALA A 159 -13.69 23.51 12.67
CA ALA A 159 -14.14 24.39 13.72
C ALA A 159 -13.49 25.77 13.60
N VAL A 160 -14.32 26.82 13.50
CA VAL A 160 -13.87 28.21 13.48
C VAL A 160 -14.12 28.82 14.85
N VAL A 161 -13.07 28.85 15.68
CA VAL A 161 -13.11 29.34 17.07
C VAL A 161 -12.79 30.84 17.07
N ASP A 162 -13.82 31.69 17.01
CA ASP A 162 -13.67 33.12 16.66
C ASP A 162 -14.83 34.02 17.20
N THR A 163 -15.15 35.15 16.56
CA THR A 163 -16.23 36.10 16.90
C THR A 163 -17.63 35.61 16.49
N GLY A 164 -17.73 34.44 15.89
CA GLY A 164 -18.98 33.86 15.41
C GLY A 164 -18.98 33.67 13.89
N TYR A 165 -20.17 33.41 13.34
CA TYR A 165 -20.39 33.12 11.94
C TYR A 165 -21.74 33.67 11.48
N GLU A 166 -21.78 34.29 10.30
CA GLU A 166 -23.03 34.74 9.70
C GLU A 166 -23.68 33.64 8.83
N LEU A 167 -24.61 32.91 9.44
CA LEU A 167 -25.37 31.83 8.80
C LEU A 167 -26.16 32.26 7.56
N THR A 168 -26.51 33.54 7.45
CA THR A 168 -27.32 34.10 6.36
C THR A 168 -26.49 34.79 5.27
N HIS A 169 -25.17 34.77 5.38
CA HIS A 169 -24.31 35.39 4.37
C HIS A 169 -24.51 34.64 3.02
N PRO A 170 -24.75 35.35 1.89
CA PRO A 170 -25.07 34.69 0.62
C PRO A 170 -24.07 33.63 0.16
N ASP A 171 -22.79 33.89 0.44
CA ASP A 171 -21.66 33.02 0.09
C ASP A 171 -21.38 31.87 1.08
N LEU A 172 -22.05 31.88 2.24
CA LEU A 172 -21.78 30.94 3.34
C LEU A 172 -23.01 30.11 3.71
N GLN A 173 -24.22 30.62 3.48
CA GLN A 173 -25.48 29.95 3.84
C GLN A 173 -25.69 28.56 3.20
N GLY A 174 -24.97 28.26 2.11
CA GLY A 174 -25.01 26.97 1.44
C GLY A 174 -24.00 25.95 1.98
N ILE A 175 -23.09 26.37 2.85
CA ILE A 175 -22.06 25.51 3.45
C ILE A 175 -22.68 24.74 4.61
N PRO A 176 -22.46 23.40 4.70
CA PRO A 176 -22.95 22.63 5.83
C PRO A 176 -22.40 23.19 7.15
N VAL A 177 -23.29 23.36 8.14
CA VAL A 177 -22.93 23.78 9.49
C VAL A 177 -23.35 22.71 10.48
N VAL A 178 -22.44 22.38 11.40
CA VAL A 178 -22.65 21.39 12.47
C VAL A 178 -22.32 21.99 13.83
N ASP A 179 -23.07 21.58 14.86
CA ASP A 179 -22.84 21.90 16.28
C ASP A 179 -22.37 23.34 16.59
N PRO A 180 -23.12 24.37 16.13
CA PRO A 180 -22.78 25.76 16.40
C PRO A 180 -22.80 26.03 17.90
N TYR A 181 -21.74 26.67 18.42
CA TYR A 181 -21.59 26.89 19.86
C TYR A 181 -21.08 28.28 20.21
N ASN A 182 -21.59 28.85 21.29
CA ASN A 182 -21.15 30.11 21.86
C ASN A 182 -20.78 29.87 23.32
N SER A 183 -19.49 29.64 23.59
CA SER A 183 -18.97 29.30 24.91
C SER A 183 -19.19 30.43 25.92
N ARG A 184 -19.21 31.69 25.45
CA ARG A 184 -19.46 32.85 26.31
C ARG A 184 -20.86 32.88 26.93
N ALA A 185 -21.82 32.24 26.27
CA ALA A 185 -23.23 32.28 26.65
C ALA A 185 -23.82 30.89 26.92
N GLY A 186 -23.06 29.81 26.71
CA GLY A 186 -23.55 28.43 26.79
C GLY A 186 -24.76 28.18 25.88
N SER A 187 -24.69 28.64 24.63
CA SER A 187 -25.83 28.58 23.69
C SER A 187 -25.38 28.26 22.27
N THR A 188 -26.33 28.03 21.35
CA THR A 188 -26.06 27.81 19.92
C THR A 188 -26.07 29.09 19.08
N SER A 189 -26.28 30.25 19.71
CA SER A 189 -26.32 31.54 19.00
C SER A 189 -24.91 32.03 18.68
N VAL A 190 -24.47 31.78 17.44
CA VAL A 190 -23.14 32.12 16.93
C VAL A 190 -23.09 33.40 16.10
N LYS A 191 -24.13 34.25 16.14
CA LYS A 191 -24.18 35.49 15.36
C LYS A 191 -22.89 36.30 15.52
N ASP A 192 -22.28 36.64 14.38
CA ASP A 192 -21.07 37.44 14.34
C ASP A 192 -21.39 38.94 14.43
N GLY A 193 -21.12 39.54 15.59
CA GLY A 193 -21.30 40.98 15.78
C GLY A 193 -20.11 41.82 15.29
N TYR A 194 -18.94 41.20 15.13
CA TYR A 194 -17.70 41.89 14.79
C TYR A 194 -17.36 41.74 13.31
N GLY A 195 -17.54 40.55 12.73
CA GLY A 195 -17.34 40.20 11.32
C GLY A 195 -16.05 39.41 11.03
N HIS A 196 -15.17 39.24 12.02
CA HIS A 196 -13.88 38.57 11.83
C HIS A 196 -14.01 37.06 11.65
N GLY A 197 -14.81 36.39 12.48
CA GLY A 197 -15.06 34.96 12.34
C GLY A 197 -15.74 34.61 11.01
N THR A 198 -16.64 35.46 10.52
CA THR A 198 -17.25 35.33 9.18
C THR A 198 -16.20 35.45 8.07
N HIS A 199 -15.23 36.35 8.21
CA HIS A 199 -14.11 36.52 7.26
C HIS A 199 -13.16 35.33 7.23
N VAL A 200 -12.79 34.85 8.41
CA VAL A 200 -11.99 33.64 8.60
C VAL A 200 -12.69 32.43 7.98
N ALA A 201 -13.98 32.24 8.28
CA ALA A 201 -14.75 31.12 7.75
C ALA A 201 -14.93 31.20 6.23
N GLY A 202 -15.12 32.40 5.66
CA GLY A 202 -15.16 32.57 4.21
C GLY A 202 -13.84 32.24 3.52
N THR A 203 -12.70 32.55 4.16
CA THR A 203 -11.38 32.17 3.62
C THR A 203 -11.25 30.65 3.59
N ILE A 204 -11.80 29.95 4.58
CA ILE A 204 -11.79 28.48 4.64
C ILE A 204 -12.76 27.89 3.61
N ALA A 205 -14.02 28.33 3.58
CA ALA A 205 -15.09 27.56 2.96
C ALA A 205 -16.15 28.38 2.22
N ALA A 206 -15.91 29.64 1.84
CA ALA A 206 -16.85 30.36 0.97
C ALA A 206 -17.18 29.54 -0.28
N ALA A 207 -18.45 29.56 -0.68
CA ALA A 207 -18.97 28.71 -1.74
C ALA A 207 -18.35 29.10 -3.10
N THR A 208 -17.38 28.32 -3.55
CA THR A 208 -16.68 28.59 -4.80
C THR A 208 -17.54 28.24 -6.03
N ASN A 209 -17.42 29.01 -7.11
CA ASN A 209 -18.11 28.86 -8.40
C ASN A 209 -19.62 29.13 -8.37
N ASN A 210 -20.06 30.05 -7.52
CA ASN A 210 -21.46 30.48 -7.44
C ASN A 210 -21.72 31.86 -8.10
N ALA A 211 -20.72 32.42 -8.78
CA ALA A 211 -20.75 33.72 -9.47
C ALA A 211 -21.00 34.94 -8.58
N ILE A 212 -20.81 34.82 -7.26
CA ILE A 212 -20.83 35.94 -6.31
C ILE A 212 -19.51 35.94 -5.52
N GLY A 213 -19.16 37.06 -4.92
CA GLY A 213 -18.22 37.04 -3.80
C GLY A 213 -16.85 36.42 -4.06
N VAL A 214 -16.47 35.50 -3.17
CA VAL A 214 -15.11 34.95 -3.06
C VAL A 214 -15.13 33.42 -3.06
N ALA A 215 -14.03 32.82 -3.52
CA ALA A 215 -13.78 31.40 -3.43
C ALA A 215 -13.11 31.02 -2.09
N GLY A 216 -13.58 29.98 -1.40
CA GLY A 216 -12.95 29.44 -0.20
C GLY A 216 -11.86 28.40 -0.50
N MET A 217 -10.93 28.19 0.43
CA MET A 217 -9.89 27.14 0.33
C MET A 217 -10.47 25.74 0.08
N ALA A 218 -11.45 25.34 0.89
CA ALA A 218 -12.04 24.02 0.94
C ALA A 218 -13.58 24.16 0.97
N PRO A 219 -14.22 24.58 -0.14
CA PRO A 219 -15.65 24.90 -0.15
C PRO A 219 -16.56 23.68 0.07
N GLY A 220 -16.03 22.46 0.00
CA GLY A 220 -16.76 21.21 0.22
C GLY A 220 -16.83 20.73 1.68
N VAL A 221 -16.22 21.44 2.63
CA VAL A 221 -16.15 21.01 4.04
C VAL A 221 -17.37 21.43 4.85
N THR A 222 -17.53 20.84 6.03
CA THR A 222 -18.51 21.27 7.03
C THR A 222 -17.86 22.25 8.01
N ILE A 223 -18.55 23.34 8.34
CA ILE A 223 -18.09 24.34 9.32
C ILE A 223 -18.74 24.11 10.68
N MET A 224 -17.94 24.10 11.74
CA MET A 224 -18.41 24.18 13.12
C MET A 224 -18.10 25.57 13.69
N PRO A 225 -19.06 26.52 13.68
CA PRO A 225 -18.80 27.85 14.18
C PRO A 225 -18.81 27.85 15.71
N VAL A 226 -17.70 28.29 16.30
CA VAL A 226 -17.52 28.33 17.76
C VAL A 226 -17.21 29.77 18.19
N LYS A 227 -18.22 30.47 18.70
CA LYS A 227 -18.11 31.86 19.15
C LYS A 227 -17.49 31.93 20.55
N VAL A 228 -16.26 32.42 20.61
CA VAL A 228 -15.49 32.62 21.86
C VAL A 228 -15.09 34.08 22.10
N LEU A 229 -15.27 34.94 21.09
CA LEU A 229 -15.02 36.38 21.17
C LEU A 229 -16.34 37.17 21.12
N ASP A 230 -16.37 38.33 21.78
CA ASP A 230 -17.48 39.26 21.80
C ASP A 230 -17.58 40.10 20.51
N SER A 231 -18.55 41.03 20.46
CA SER A 231 -18.77 41.89 19.29
C SER A 231 -17.70 42.98 19.10
N ASN A 232 -16.72 43.08 20.00
CA ASN A 232 -15.56 43.97 19.90
C ASN A 232 -14.26 43.19 19.61
N GLY A 233 -14.33 41.86 19.46
CA GLY A 233 -13.17 41.02 19.20
C GLY A 233 -12.40 40.59 20.45
N TYR A 234 -12.99 40.69 21.64
CA TYR A 234 -12.36 40.29 22.90
C TYR A 234 -13.02 39.05 23.51
N GLY A 235 -12.24 38.20 24.18
CA GLY A 235 -12.74 37.03 24.89
C GLY A 235 -11.76 36.57 25.97
N TYR A 236 -12.24 35.67 26.84
CA TYR A 236 -11.42 35.13 27.92
C TYR A 236 -10.82 33.78 27.53
N TRP A 237 -9.66 33.44 28.10
CA TRP A 237 -9.03 32.14 27.88
C TRP A 237 -9.91 30.95 28.29
N SER A 238 -10.80 31.11 29.29
CA SER A 238 -11.81 30.09 29.62
C SER A 238 -12.69 29.76 28.41
N ASP A 239 -13.15 30.80 27.70
CA ASP A 239 -14.03 30.66 26.54
C ASP A 239 -13.30 30.01 25.36
N PHE A 240 -11.99 30.28 25.22
CA PHE A 240 -11.13 29.72 24.17
C PHE A 240 -10.90 28.23 24.41
N LEU A 241 -10.52 27.87 25.63
CA LEU A 241 -10.26 26.47 26.01
C LEU A 241 -11.54 25.64 25.91
N GLU A 242 -12.67 26.18 26.39
CA GLU A 242 -13.97 25.53 26.25
C GLU A 242 -14.38 25.38 24.78
N GLY A 243 -14.10 26.37 23.93
CA GLY A 243 -14.36 26.27 22.49
C GLY A 243 -13.56 25.15 21.81
N VAL A 244 -12.28 24.98 22.18
CA VAL A 244 -11.45 23.87 21.67
C VAL A 244 -11.96 22.53 22.20
N ASP A 245 -12.25 22.42 23.50
CA ASP A 245 -12.79 21.20 24.09
C ASP A 245 -14.16 20.83 23.47
N TRP A 246 -15.02 21.81 23.16
CA TRP A 246 -16.26 21.61 22.41
C TRP A 246 -16.00 21.04 21.03
N ALA A 247 -15.11 21.66 20.26
CA ALA A 247 -14.79 21.23 18.90
C ALA A 247 -14.29 19.78 18.87
N VAL A 248 -13.39 19.42 19.78
CA VAL A 248 -12.88 18.04 19.91
C VAL A 248 -14.01 17.08 20.29
N ALA A 249 -14.85 17.42 21.27
CA ALA A 249 -15.94 16.56 21.72
C ALA A 249 -17.03 16.32 20.66
N HIS A 250 -17.16 17.23 19.69
CA HIS A 250 -18.17 17.19 18.64
C HIS A 250 -17.57 16.83 17.26
N GLY A 251 -16.38 16.23 17.24
CA GLY A 251 -15.84 15.60 16.04
C GLY A 251 -15.27 16.56 15.00
N ALA A 252 -14.74 17.72 15.42
CA ALA A 252 -13.93 18.54 14.52
C ALA A 252 -12.63 17.81 14.14
N ASP A 253 -12.23 17.88 12.87
CA ASP A 253 -10.92 17.41 12.40
C ASP A 253 -9.85 18.50 12.51
N VAL A 254 -10.28 19.75 12.35
CA VAL A 254 -9.43 20.94 12.29
C VAL A 254 -10.04 22.04 13.15
N VAL A 255 -9.22 22.73 13.93
CA VAL A 255 -9.60 23.91 14.71
C VAL A 255 -8.77 25.10 14.27
N ASN A 256 -9.42 26.10 13.67
CA ASN A 256 -8.81 27.37 13.32
C ASN A 256 -8.99 28.37 14.48
N MET A 257 -7.87 28.89 15.00
CA MET A 257 -7.82 29.93 16.02
C MET A 257 -7.08 31.17 15.51
N SER A 258 -7.80 32.05 14.83
CA SER A 258 -7.29 33.32 14.31
C SER A 258 -7.20 34.41 15.39
N LEU A 259 -6.78 34.02 16.60
CA LEU A 259 -6.82 34.81 17.82
C LEU A 259 -5.65 34.46 18.75
N GLY A 260 -5.45 35.24 19.81
CA GLY A 260 -4.50 34.89 20.85
C GLY A 260 -4.06 36.05 21.74
N SER A 261 -3.12 35.76 22.64
CA SER A 261 -2.49 36.75 23.51
C SER A 261 -1.14 36.25 24.06
N GLY A 262 -0.39 37.14 24.72
CA GLY A 262 0.67 36.70 25.63
C GLY A 262 0.10 36.00 26.87
N LEU A 263 0.89 35.10 27.48
CA LEU A 263 0.54 34.36 28.70
C LEU A 263 1.75 34.31 29.66
N SER A 264 1.47 34.23 30.96
CA SER A 264 2.48 33.88 31.98
C SER A 264 2.79 32.38 31.96
N ALA A 265 3.96 31.98 32.48
CA ALA A 265 4.38 30.57 32.50
C ALA A 265 3.38 29.64 33.22
N SER A 266 2.73 30.10 34.29
CA SER A 266 1.71 29.31 35.00
C SER A 266 0.44 29.11 34.17
N GLN A 267 0.04 30.11 33.37
CA GLN A 267 -1.08 30.00 32.44
C GLN A 267 -0.73 29.04 31.30
N VAL A 268 0.48 29.13 30.74
CA VAL A 268 0.95 28.21 29.70
C VAL A 268 0.88 26.76 30.18
N ALA A 269 1.41 26.48 31.37
CA ALA A 269 1.36 25.15 31.97
C ALA A 269 -0.08 24.66 32.22
N ALA A 270 -1.00 25.55 32.61
CA ALA A 270 -2.39 25.21 32.86
C ALA A 270 -3.21 24.95 31.57
N PHE A 271 -2.86 25.61 30.46
CA PHE A 271 -3.68 25.62 29.24
C PHE A 271 -3.17 24.65 28.16
N GLN A 272 -1.86 24.34 28.16
CA GLN A 272 -1.26 23.35 27.24
C GLN A 272 -2.00 22.00 27.17
N PRO A 273 -2.53 21.43 28.29
CA PRO A 273 -3.22 20.14 28.22
C PRO A 273 -4.44 20.10 27.29
N THR A 274 -5.12 21.23 27.04
CA THR A 274 -6.26 21.28 26.10
C THR A 274 -5.80 20.99 24.67
N PHE A 275 -4.67 21.58 24.24
CA PHE A 275 -4.12 21.39 22.90
C PHE A 275 -3.49 19.99 22.73
N THR A 276 -2.87 19.46 23.79
CA THR A 276 -2.37 18.08 23.81
C THR A 276 -3.52 17.07 23.70
N ARG A 277 -4.67 17.32 24.35
CA ARG A 277 -5.87 16.48 24.19
C ARG A 277 -6.45 16.55 22.79
N ALA A 278 -6.52 17.74 22.19
CA ALA A 278 -6.96 17.90 20.80
C ALA A 278 -6.10 17.06 19.84
N TRP A 279 -4.77 17.15 19.96
CA TRP A 279 -3.84 16.34 19.18
C TRP A 279 -4.04 14.84 19.39
N ALA A 280 -4.12 14.40 20.65
CA ALA A 280 -4.32 12.99 20.97
C ALA A 280 -5.67 12.44 20.48
N ALA A 281 -6.68 13.31 20.34
CA ALA A 281 -7.97 12.98 19.73
C ALA A 281 -7.94 13.01 18.19
N GLY A 282 -6.80 13.30 17.58
CA GLY A 282 -6.68 13.40 16.13
C GLY A 282 -7.22 14.72 15.58
N VAL A 283 -7.26 15.80 16.36
CA VAL A 283 -7.74 17.12 15.93
C VAL A 283 -6.57 18.09 15.79
N MET A 284 -6.40 18.67 14.60
CA MET A 284 -5.30 19.60 14.33
C MET A 284 -5.70 21.04 14.68
N VAL A 285 -4.96 21.68 15.60
CA VAL A 285 -5.19 23.08 15.96
C VAL A 285 -4.19 23.97 15.22
N ILE A 286 -4.68 25.05 14.63
CA ILE A 286 -3.90 25.97 13.79
C ILE A 286 -4.19 27.39 14.27
N ALA A 287 -3.14 28.16 14.54
CA ALA A 287 -3.29 29.46 15.19
C ALA A 287 -2.40 30.56 14.60
N ALA A 288 -2.89 31.79 14.74
CA ALA A 288 -2.20 32.99 14.28
C ALA A 288 -0.97 33.32 15.12
N ALA A 289 0.19 33.56 14.50
CA ALA A 289 1.44 33.87 15.20
C ALA A 289 1.43 35.23 15.94
N GLY A 290 0.48 36.13 15.63
CA GLY A 290 0.33 37.46 16.22
C GLY A 290 0.85 38.59 15.33
N ASN A 291 0.49 39.83 15.68
CA ASN A 291 0.59 41.00 14.78
C ASN A 291 1.38 42.18 15.40
N ASN A 292 2.39 41.89 16.23
CA ASN A 292 3.15 42.89 16.97
C ASN A 292 4.58 43.11 16.44
N SER A 293 4.94 42.44 15.34
CA SER A 293 6.28 42.47 14.74
C SER A 293 7.40 42.16 15.75
N ASN A 294 7.22 41.13 16.56
CA ASN A 294 8.24 40.69 17.51
C ASN A 294 8.32 39.15 17.60
N ASP A 295 9.23 38.69 18.44
CA ASP A 295 9.49 37.28 18.73
C ASP A 295 8.98 36.82 20.10
N THR A 296 8.10 37.60 20.72
CA THR A 296 7.48 37.21 21.99
C THR A 296 6.45 36.10 21.73
N PRO A 297 6.49 34.98 22.47
CA PRO A 297 5.51 33.91 22.32
C PRO A 297 4.07 34.42 22.41
N PHE A 298 3.28 34.07 21.39
CA PHE A 298 1.87 34.39 21.26
C PHE A 298 1.07 33.10 21.29
N TYR A 299 0.11 32.99 22.19
CA TYR A 299 -0.65 31.77 22.43
C TYR A 299 -2.07 31.90 21.86
N PRO A 300 -2.63 30.84 21.25
CA PRO A 300 -2.18 29.46 21.36
C PRO A 300 -1.11 29.02 20.36
N ALA A 301 -0.73 29.85 19.39
CA ALA A 301 0.25 29.49 18.35
C ALA A 301 1.60 29.00 18.89
N SER A 302 2.01 29.41 20.09
CA SER A 302 3.26 28.96 20.73
C SER A 302 3.11 27.74 21.64
N PHE A 303 1.92 27.11 21.72
CA PHE A 303 1.78 25.83 22.41
C PHE A 303 2.34 24.69 21.56
N ALA A 304 2.81 23.63 22.22
CA ALA A 304 3.06 22.38 21.51
C ALA A 304 1.74 21.82 20.94
N ASN A 305 1.83 21.06 19.85
CA ASN A 305 0.68 20.50 19.13
C ASN A 305 -0.27 21.52 18.50
N VAL A 306 0.23 22.72 18.19
CA VAL A 306 -0.48 23.76 17.44
C VAL A 306 0.40 24.20 16.28
N ILE A 307 -0.16 24.30 15.07
CA ILE A 307 0.54 24.86 13.92
C ILE A 307 0.46 26.39 13.99
N SER A 308 1.62 27.03 14.13
CA SER A 308 1.79 28.48 14.17
C SER A 308 1.98 29.07 12.77
N VAL A 309 1.13 30.04 12.42
CA VAL A 309 1.09 30.61 11.06
C VAL A 309 1.50 32.08 11.06
N SER A 310 2.61 32.39 10.40
CA SER A 310 3.03 33.77 10.11
C SER A 310 2.43 34.29 8.80
N ALA A 311 2.40 35.62 8.61
CA ALA A 311 1.76 36.25 7.46
C ALA A 311 2.76 36.75 6.43
N THR A 312 2.49 36.50 5.15
CA THR A 312 3.20 37.10 4.00
C THR A 312 2.29 38.01 3.18
N ASN A 313 2.90 38.83 2.32
CA ASN A 313 2.19 39.61 1.30
C ASN A 313 2.25 38.94 -0.09
N ASN A 314 1.69 39.60 -1.09
CA ASN A 314 1.66 39.16 -2.50
C ASN A 314 3.04 39.01 -3.17
N SER A 315 4.12 39.44 -2.50
CA SER A 315 5.50 39.38 -3.00
C SER A 315 6.35 38.43 -2.15
N ASP A 316 5.73 37.51 -1.41
CA ASP A 316 6.41 36.55 -0.51
C ASP A 316 7.29 37.20 0.55
N THR A 317 6.99 38.45 0.92
CA THR A 317 7.68 39.13 2.01
C THR A 317 6.88 38.96 3.29
N LYS A 318 7.55 38.66 4.42
CA LYS A 318 6.92 38.66 5.74
C LYS A 318 6.20 39.98 5.95
N ALA A 319 4.93 39.94 6.32
CA ALA A 319 4.17 41.14 6.61
C ALA A 319 4.84 41.92 7.75
N ASN A 320 4.88 43.26 7.63
CA ASN A 320 5.57 44.12 8.60
C ASN A 320 5.01 43.95 10.03
N PHE A 321 3.74 43.59 10.18
CA PHE A 321 3.13 43.34 11.49
C PHE A 321 3.36 41.91 12.01
N SER A 322 3.68 40.94 11.15
CA SER A 322 3.70 39.52 11.55
C SER A 322 4.76 39.29 12.63
N ASN A 323 4.36 38.64 13.72
CA ASN A 323 5.32 38.05 14.64
C ASN A 323 6.16 36.98 13.92
N TYR A 324 7.32 36.69 14.48
CA TYR A 324 8.35 35.79 13.96
C TYR A 324 9.03 35.08 15.13
N GLY A 325 9.92 34.12 14.89
CA GLY A 325 10.68 33.43 15.92
C GLY A 325 10.61 31.91 15.78
N PRO A 326 11.23 31.16 16.71
CA PRO A 326 11.37 29.71 16.62
C PRO A 326 10.04 28.96 16.69
N MET A 327 8.99 29.61 17.18
CA MET A 327 7.63 29.07 17.26
C MET A 327 6.86 29.12 15.94
N VAL A 328 7.35 29.79 14.88
CA VAL A 328 6.67 29.80 13.58
C VAL A 328 6.94 28.49 12.85
N ASP A 329 5.86 27.82 12.43
CA ASP A 329 5.92 26.54 11.73
C ASP A 329 5.90 26.72 10.21
N VAL A 330 4.99 27.56 9.72
CA VAL A 330 4.79 27.85 8.30
C VAL A 330 4.27 29.28 8.14
N SER A 331 4.23 29.75 6.90
CA SER A 331 3.64 31.04 6.54
C SER A 331 2.57 30.90 5.47
N ALA A 332 1.65 31.86 5.45
CA ALA A 332 0.60 31.94 4.43
C ALA A 332 0.23 33.41 4.15
N PRO A 333 -0.46 33.71 3.04
CA PRO A 333 -0.88 35.07 2.71
C PRO A 333 -1.75 35.68 3.82
N GLY A 334 -1.38 36.86 4.31
CA GLY A 334 -2.10 37.55 5.37
C GLY A 334 -2.23 39.06 5.16
N VAL A 335 -1.88 39.60 3.99
CA VAL A 335 -1.98 41.04 3.71
C VAL A 335 -2.95 41.29 2.57
N GLY A 336 -4.02 42.06 2.79
CA GLY A 336 -4.96 42.38 1.72
C GLY A 336 -5.82 41.19 1.30
N ILE A 337 -6.26 40.39 2.28
CA ILE A 337 -7.07 39.19 2.06
C ILE A 337 -8.55 39.58 2.05
N THR A 338 -9.22 39.30 0.95
CA THR A 338 -10.64 39.62 0.77
C THR A 338 -11.49 38.38 0.99
N SER A 339 -12.48 38.47 1.87
CA SER A 339 -13.38 37.37 2.20
C SER A 339 -14.77 37.90 2.58
N ALA A 340 -15.71 36.98 2.80
CA ALA A 340 -17.02 37.24 3.39
C ALA A 340 -16.91 38.06 4.69
N PHE A 341 -17.93 38.83 5.01
CA PHE A 341 -17.94 39.71 6.17
C PHE A 341 -19.39 39.92 6.63
N LYS A 342 -19.57 40.36 7.88
CA LYS A 342 -20.90 40.52 8.46
C LYS A 342 -21.86 41.37 7.60
N ASP A 343 -23.14 41.17 7.82
CA ASP A 343 -24.26 41.83 7.13
C ASP A 343 -24.31 41.49 5.63
N GLY A 344 -23.81 40.30 5.24
CA GLY A 344 -23.82 39.82 3.86
C GLY A 344 -22.85 40.56 2.94
N THR A 345 -21.76 41.12 3.46
CA THR A 345 -20.81 41.97 2.73
C THR A 345 -19.45 41.29 2.55
N TYR A 346 -18.53 41.93 1.84
CA TYR A 346 -17.16 41.44 1.68
C TYR A 346 -16.17 42.49 2.19
N ARG A 347 -15.05 42.05 2.77
CA ARG A 347 -14.05 42.97 3.32
C ARG A 347 -12.63 42.49 3.06
N THR A 348 -11.75 43.44 2.74
CA THR A 348 -10.30 43.22 2.69
C THR A 348 -9.68 43.49 4.06
N MET A 349 -8.94 42.52 4.60
CA MET A 349 -8.30 42.59 5.92
C MET A 349 -6.81 42.18 5.85
N GLY A 350 -6.07 42.46 6.91
CA GLY A 350 -4.67 42.05 7.04
C GLY A 350 -4.36 41.61 8.47
N GLY A 351 -3.64 40.51 8.61
CA GLY A 351 -3.27 39.91 9.88
C GLY A 351 -2.81 38.46 9.70
N THR A 352 -2.06 37.95 10.67
CA THR A 352 -1.82 36.51 10.81
C THR A 352 -3.14 35.74 10.94
N SER A 353 -4.18 36.37 11.51
CA SER A 353 -5.56 35.89 11.52
C SER A 353 -6.13 35.53 10.15
N MET A 354 -5.68 36.18 9.07
CA MET A 354 -6.09 35.86 7.70
C MET A 354 -5.15 34.83 7.04
N ALA A 355 -3.93 34.66 7.54
CA ALA A 355 -3.02 33.61 7.10
C ALA A 355 -3.43 32.23 7.64
N THR A 356 -3.83 32.16 8.91
CA THR A 356 -4.29 30.94 9.59
C THR A 356 -5.37 30.15 8.82
N PRO A 357 -6.47 30.75 8.33
CA PRO A 357 -7.50 30.01 7.61
C PRO A 357 -7.05 29.41 6.27
N HIS A 358 -6.00 29.93 5.65
CA HIS A 358 -5.39 29.27 4.49
C HIS A 358 -4.79 27.92 4.89
N VAL A 359 -4.05 27.86 6.00
CA VAL A 359 -3.47 26.61 6.49
C VAL A 359 -4.58 25.66 6.98
N ALA A 360 -5.61 26.18 7.66
CA ALA A 360 -6.77 25.36 8.07
C ALA A 360 -7.52 24.75 6.89
N GLY A 361 -7.76 25.53 5.84
CA GLY A 361 -8.33 25.02 4.60
C GLY A 361 -7.45 23.96 3.94
N LEU A 362 -6.12 24.16 3.90
CA LEU A 362 -5.20 23.17 3.34
C LEU A 362 -5.22 21.86 4.13
N VAL A 363 -5.19 21.92 5.46
CA VAL A 363 -5.31 20.72 6.32
C VAL A 363 -6.62 19.99 6.03
N ALA A 364 -7.73 20.73 5.88
CA ALA A 364 -9.03 20.13 5.57
C ALA A 364 -9.06 19.45 4.18
N LEU A 365 -8.41 20.04 3.17
CA LEU A 365 -8.24 19.40 1.86
C LEU A 365 -7.40 18.13 1.95
N ILE A 366 -6.29 18.14 2.68
CA ILE A 366 -5.44 16.96 2.88
C ILE A 366 -6.25 15.85 3.57
N ARG A 367 -6.97 16.16 4.65
CA ARG A 367 -7.86 15.22 5.34
C ARG A 367 -8.94 14.64 4.44
N SER A 368 -9.50 15.46 3.54
CA SER A 368 -10.52 15.03 2.60
C SER A 368 -9.99 14.05 1.55
N LEU A 369 -8.72 14.21 1.14
CA LEU A 369 -8.06 13.35 0.15
C LEU A 369 -7.42 12.11 0.78
N HIS A 370 -6.86 12.27 1.97
CA HIS A 370 -6.06 11.30 2.72
C HIS A 370 -6.58 11.15 4.16
N PRO A 371 -7.78 10.56 4.34
CA PRO A 371 -8.34 10.33 5.68
C PRO A 371 -7.46 9.40 6.54
N GLU A 372 -6.56 8.62 5.92
CA GLU A 372 -5.62 7.73 6.58
C GLU A 372 -4.38 8.41 7.17
N PHE A 373 -4.06 9.65 6.76
CA PHE A 373 -2.85 10.32 7.24
C PHE A 373 -2.95 10.65 8.73
N THR A 374 -1.85 10.44 9.44
CA THR A 374 -1.68 10.91 10.82
C THR A 374 -1.53 12.43 10.87
N LEU A 375 -1.68 13.02 12.06
CA LEU A 375 -1.45 14.46 12.23
C LEU A 375 0.00 14.84 11.87
N GLU A 376 0.96 13.99 12.25
CA GLU A 376 2.37 14.18 11.96
C GLU A 376 2.66 14.11 10.45
N GLU A 377 1.99 13.21 9.71
CA GLU A 377 2.10 13.12 8.26
C GLU A 377 1.53 14.35 7.56
N ILE A 378 0.38 14.87 8.01
CA ILE A 378 -0.22 16.10 7.49
C ILE A 378 0.71 17.29 7.74
N GLU A 379 1.21 17.44 8.96
CA GLU A 379 2.15 18.52 9.30
C GLU A 379 3.43 18.42 8.47
N THR A 380 3.95 17.21 8.26
CA THR A 380 5.12 16.95 7.42
C THR A 380 4.84 17.29 5.96
N ALA A 381 3.69 16.90 5.41
CA ALA A 381 3.29 17.22 4.05
C ALA A 381 3.31 18.72 3.80
N ILE A 382 2.73 19.49 4.73
CA ILE A 382 2.68 20.96 4.63
C ILE A 382 4.08 21.58 4.75
N LYS A 383 4.86 21.18 5.76
CA LYS A 383 6.19 21.76 6.01
C LYS A 383 7.20 21.39 4.92
N ALA A 384 7.23 20.13 4.48
CA ALA A 384 8.21 19.64 3.52
C ALA A 384 7.97 20.13 2.08
N THR A 385 6.74 20.55 1.77
CA THR A 385 6.35 21.04 0.43
C THR A 385 6.13 22.54 0.37
N ALA A 386 6.27 23.23 1.51
CA ALA A 386 6.24 24.68 1.55
C ALA A 386 7.32 25.26 0.62
N LYS A 387 7.00 26.40 0.01
CA LYS A 387 7.98 27.20 -0.70
C LYS A 387 8.90 27.84 0.33
N ASP A 388 10.12 27.33 0.41
CA ASP A 388 11.20 27.90 1.22
C ASP A 388 11.45 29.37 0.83
N LEU A 389 11.39 30.26 1.82
CA LEU A 389 11.53 31.71 1.67
C LEU A 389 12.58 32.21 2.67
N GLY A 390 13.34 33.24 2.32
CA GLY A 390 14.36 33.76 3.21
C GLY A 390 15.63 32.90 3.21
N ALA A 391 16.06 32.44 4.39
CA ALA A 391 17.26 31.65 4.53
C ALA A 391 16.96 30.17 4.22
N PRO A 392 17.85 29.43 3.52
CA PRO A 392 17.57 28.04 3.16
C PRO A 392 17.21 27.15 4.35
N GLY A 393 16.12 26.40 4.20
CA GLY A 393 15.54 25.57 5.26
C GLY A 393 14.63 26.36 6.20
N ARG A 394 14.35 25.81 7.38
CA ARG A 394 13.46 26.46 8.34
C ARG A 394 14.10 27.73 8.90
N ASP A 395 13.38 28.85 8.88
CA ASP A 395 13.80 30.13 9.46
C ASP A 395 12.73 30.77 10.37
N ASP A 396 13.11 31.77 11.16
CA ASP A 396 12.22 32.41 12.14
C ASP A 396 11.12 33.27 11.52
N LEU A 397 11.27 33.72 10.28
CA LEU A 397 10.31 34.62 9.63
C LEU A 397 9.17 33.83 8.96
N TYR A 398 9.52 32.76 8.26
CA TYR A 398 8.59 32.00 7.42
C TYR A 398 8.32 30.57 7.93
N GLY A 399 9.00 30.12 8.97
CA GLY A 399 8.95 28.72 9.39
C GLY A 399 9.58 27.85 8.32
N ALA A 400 8.90 26.78 7.90
CA ALA A 400 9.33 25.97 6.75
C ALA A 400 9.13 26.66 5.39
N GLY A 401 8.44 27.81 5.36
CA GLY A 401 8.15 28.56 4.15
C GLY A 401 6.66 28.83 3.96
N ARG A 402 6.30 29.39 2.80
CA ARG A 402 4.90 29.65 2.45
C ARG A 402 4.23 28.39 1.93
N ILE A 403 3.04 28.05 2.43
CA ILE A 403 2.30 26.86 1.95
C ILE A 403 2.09 26.86 0.43
N VAL A 404 2.09 25.66 -0.15
CA VAL A 404 1.78 25.41 -1.56
C VAL A 404 0.79 24.24 -1.62
N ALA A 405 -0.49 24.57 -1.78
CA ALA A 405 -1.58 23.60 -1.64
C ALA A 405 -1.44 22.35 -2.54
N PRO A 406 -1.21 22.46 -3.86
CA PRO A 406 -1.11 21.27 -4.71
C PRO A 406 0.12 20.41 -4.40
N ALA A 407 1.22 21.00 -3.92
CA ALA A 407 2.41 20.25 -3.53
C ALA A 407 2.14 19.43 -2.25
N ALA A 408 1.46 20.01 -1.27
CA ALA A 408 1.08 19.30 -0.05
C ALA A 408 0.05 18.19 -0.31
N LEU A 409 -0.91 18.41 -1.23
CA LEU A 409 -1.92 17.40 -1.60
C LEU A 409 -1.37 16.24 -2.41
N SER A 410 -0.24 16.42 -3.10
CA SER A 410 0.43 15.36 -3.86
C SER A 410 1.56 14.68 -3.08
N TRP A 411 1.80 15.11 -1.85
CA TRP A 411 2.81 14.51 -0.99
C TRP A 411 2.34 13.13 -0.51
N THR A 412 3.24 12.16 -0.53
CA THR A 412 3.02 10.82 0.02
C THR A 412 4.05 10.54 1.09
N PRO A 413 3.67 9.93 2.24
CA PRO A 413 4.61 9.49 3.24
C PRO A 413 5.70 8.61 2.62
N PRO A 414 6.98 8.77 3.03
CA PRO A 414 8.02 7.86 2.58
C PRO A 414 7.71 6.45 3.08
N ASP A 415 7.80 5.46 2.18
CA ASP A 415 7.68 4.06 2.58
C ASP A 415 8.84 3.69 3.50
N ILE A 416 8.53 3.35 4.74
CA ILE A 416 9.48 2.92 5.77
C ILE A 416 9.37 1.41 6.09
N THR A 417 8.54 0.67 5.35
CA THR A 417 8.23 -0.74 5.66
C THR A 417 9.36 -1.64 5.18
N PRO A 418 10.03 -2.38 6.09
CA PRO A 418 11.06 -3.34 5.68
C PRO A 418 10.51 -4.44 4.78
N PRO A 419 11.17 -4.76 3.65
CA PRO A 419 10.84 -5.94 2.86
C PRO A 419 11.07 -7.24 3.65
N VAL A 420 10.18 -8.22 3.45
CA VAL A 420 10.23 -9.54 4.09
C VAL A 420 10.78 -10.58 3.13
N ALA A 421 11.77 -11.35 3.61
CA ALA A 421 12.32 -12.50 2.90
C ALA A 421 11.71 -13.81 3.41
N THR A 422 11.47 -14.77 2.51
CA THR A 422 11.05 -16.14 2.82
C THR A 422 11.78 -17.16 1.95
N LEU A 423 11.92 -18.42 2.40
CA LEU A 423 12.45 -19.49 1.55
C LEU A 423 11.31 -20.15 0.77
N ALA A 424 11.20 -19.84 -0.52
CA ALA A 424 10.14 -20.34 -1.39
C ALA A 424 10.39 -21.79 -1.86
N SER A 425 11.65 -22.18 -2.04
CA SER A 425 12.02 -23.55 -2.38
C SER A 425 13.44 -23.84 -1.91
N PRO A 426 13.73 -24.98 -1.25
CA PRO A 426 12.73 -25.80 -0.57
C PRO A 426 12.03 -24.97 0.53
N LEU A 427 10.88 -25.40 1.05
CA LEU A 427 10.29 -24.70 2.19
C LEU A 427 11.21 -24.83 3.42
N SER A 428 11.26 -23.80 4.27
CA SER A 428 12.06 -23.85 5.50
C SER A 428 11.67 -25.04 6.37
N GLY A 429 12.66 -25.78 6.86
CA GLY A 429 12.50 -27.01 7.64
C GLY A 429 12.32 -28.30 6.82
N SER A 430 12.28 -28.22 5.48
CA SER A 430 12.09 -29.40 4.62
C SER A 430 13.22 -30.42 4.80
N LYS A 431 12.85 -31.71 4.76
CA LYS A 431 13.76 -32.86 4.79
C LYS A 431 13.67 -33.64 3.49
N GLY A 432 14.70 -34.43 3.16
CA GLY A 432 14.69 -35.23 1.93
C GLY A 432 14.91 -34.41 0.66
N VAL A 433 15.48 -33.21 0.80
CA VAL A 433 15.71 -32.30 -0.33
C VAL A 433 16.79 -32.87 -1.26
N SER A 434 16.65 -32.65 -2.57
CA SER A 434 17.65 -33.07 -3.55
C SER A 434 19.02 -32.46 -3.24
N GLU A 435 20.09 -33.24 -3.42
CA GLU A 435 21.47 -32.76 -3.31
C GLU A 435 21.86 -31.77 -4.42
N SER A 436 21.05 -31.66 -5.46
CA SER A 436 21.19 -30.67 -6.55
C SER A 436 20.11 -29.59 -6.48
N VAL A 437 19.58 -29.32 -5.29
CA VAL A 437 18.62 -28.23 -5.08
C VAL A 437 19.30 -26.88 -5.29
N THR A 438 18.61 -25.97 -5.96
CA THR A 438 18.91 -24.54 -6.01
C THR A 438 17.92 -23.82 -5.11
N PRO A 439 18.26 -23.48 -3.85
CA PRO A 439 17.35 -22.74 -3.00
C PRO A 439 16.91 -21.40 -3.61
N VAL A 440 15.68 -21.00 -3.33
CA VAL A 440 15.07 -19.78 -3.84
C VAL A 440 14.51 -18.98 -2.67
N VAL A 441 15.07 -17.80 -2.46
CA VAL A 441 14.55 -16.81 -1.50
C VAL A 441 13.56 -15.90 -2.24
N ALA A 442 12.36 -15.75 -1.70
CA ALA A 442 11.33 -14.84 -2.19
C ALA A 442 11.28 -13.58 -1.33
N PHE A 443 11.08 -12.44 -1.97
CA PHE A 443 10.81 -11.16 -1.31
C PHE A 443 9.37 -10.72 -1.65
N ASP A 444 8.71 -10.03 -0.73
CA ASP A 444 7.38 -9.43 -0.93
C ASP A 444 7.45 -8.11 -1.72
N ALA A 445 8.55 -7.37 -1.61
CA ALA A 445 8.87 -6.20 -2.42
C ALA A 445 10.07 -6.43 -3.37
N ALA A 446 10.24 -5.53 -4.33
CA ALA A 446 11.44 -5.53 -5.17
C ALA A 446 12.63 -4.99 -4.36
N VAL A 447 13.76 -5.68 -4.42
CA VAL A 447 14.96 -5.34 -3.63
C VAL A 447 16.21 -5.14 -4.49
N THR A 448 17.21 -4.47 -3.91
CA THR A 448 18.56 -4.22 -4.44
C THR A 448 19.61 -4.74 -3.45
N GLY A 449 20.84 -4.95 -3.93
CA GLY A 449 21.95 -5.44 -3.10
C GLY A 449 21.90 -6.95 -2.80
N VAL A 450 21.19 -7.73 -3.62
CA VAL A 450 21.16 -9.20 -3.52
C VAL A 450 22.31 -9.81 -4.31
N ASP A 451 23.22 -10.48 -3.60
CA ASP A 451 24.44 -11.08 -4.11
C ASP A 451 24.93 -12.22 -3.19
N GLY A 452 26.11 -12.77 -3.46
CA GLY A 452 26.71 -13.86 -2.68
C GLY A 452 27.22 -13.44 -1.29
N ALA A 453 27.24 -12.15 -0.95
CA ALA A 453 27.60 -11.67 0.40
C ALA A 453 26.35 -11.49 1.27
N SER A 454 25.26 -11.01 0.65
CA SER A 454 23.99 -10.72 1.31
C SER A 454 23.06 -11.93 1.40
N VAL A 455 23.16 -12.89 0.46
CA VAL A 455 22.45 -14.18 0.54
C VAL A 455 23.49 -15.29 0.50
N THR A 456 23.63 -16.02 1.61
CA THR A 456 24.68 -17.04 1.75
C THR A 456 24.09 -18.39 2.07
N LEU A 457 24.74 -19.44 1.55
CA LEU A 457 24.47 -20.82 1.91
C LEU A 457 25.57 -21.31 2.85
N VAL A 458 25.18 -21.89 3.99
CA VAL A 458 26.10 -22.50 4.95
C VAL A 458 25.63 -23.90 5.34
N ASP A 459 26.53 -24.75 5.78
CA ASP A 459 26.20 -26.06 6.33
C ASP A 459 25.73 -25.99 7.80
N GLY A 460 25.44 -27.15 8.39
CA GLY A 460 25.00 -27.27 9.79
C GLY A 460 26.05 -26.85 10.82
N ALA A 461 27.34 -26.80 10.44
CA ALA A 461 28.42 -26.28 11.27
C ALA A 461 28.63 -24.76 11.07
N GLY A 462 27.92 -24.15 10.13
CA GLY A 462 28.05 -22.75 9.77
C GLY A 462 29.19 -22.46 8.80
N GLN A 463 29.81 -23.48 8.21
CA GLN A 463 30.83 -23.29 7.17
C GLN A 463 30.17 -22.88 5.85
N ALA A 464 30.83 -21.95 5.14
CA ALA A 464 30.34 -21.45 3.87
C ALA A 464 30.31 -22.54 2.81
N VAL A 465 29.19 -22.62 2.08
CA VAL A 465 29.02 -23.46 0.90
C VAL A 465 29.05 -22.54 -0.32
N SER A 466 30.01 -22.73 -1.22
CA SER A 466 30.11 -21.94 -2.43
C SER A 466 28.83 -22.06 -3.27
N ALA A 467 28.24 -20.91 -3.59
CA ALA A 467 27.03 -20.82 -4.39
C ALA A 467 27.04 -19.54 -5.23
N THR A 468 26.42 -19.60 -6.41
CA THR A 468 26.14 -18.42 -7.24
C THR A 468 24.76 -17.88 -6.89
N VAL A 469 24.64 -16.58 -6.61
CA VAL A 469 23.37 -15.93 -6.31
C VAL A 469 22.93 -15.07 -7.48
N VAL A 470 21.71 -15.28 -7.96
CA VAL A 470 21.10 -14.50 -9.04
C VAL A 470 19.72 -14.01 -8.60
N TYR A 471 19.51 -12.70 -8.65
CA TYR A 471 18.22 -12.08 -8.32
C TYR A 471 17.44 -11.70 -9.57
N ASP A 472 16.20 -12.19 -9.67
CA ASP A 472 15.22 -11.79 -10.66
C ASP A 472 14.25 -10.79 -10.05
N ALA A 473 14.44 -9.51 -10.40
CA ALA A 473 13.64 -8.40 -9.90
C ALA A 473 12.16 -8.48 -10.34
N SER A 474 11.88 -9.06 -11.51
CA SER A 474 10.51 -9.19 -12.01
C SER A 474 9.70 -10.21 -11.21
N ARG A 475 10.38 -11.24 -10.70
CA ARG A 475 9.77 -12.31 -9.88
C ARG A 475 9.95 -12.10 -8.39
N LYS A 476 10.80 -11.16 -7.97
CA LYS A 476 11.21 -10.95 -6.56
C LYS A 476 11.76 -12.25 -5.96
N ARG A 477 12.68 -12.89 -6.69
CA ARG A 477 13.24 -14.21 -6.35
C ARG A 477 14.76 -14.18 -6.49
N ALA A 478 15.48 -14.58 -5.44
CA ALA A 478 16.91 -14.85 -5.49
C ALA A 478 17.14 -16.37 -5.54
N SER A 479 17.76 -16.84 -6.62
CA SER A 479 18.20 -18.23 -6.74
C SER A 479 19.61 -18.35 -6.20
N VAL A 480 19.83 -19.33 -5.33
CA VAL A 480 21.12 -19.64 -4.70
C VAL A 480 21.55 -21.00 -5.26
N ASP A 481 22.47 -21.02 -6.21
CA ASP A 481 22.88 -22.23 -6.92
C ASP A 481 24.21 -22.78 -6.37
N PRO A 482 24.21 -23.87 -5.58
CA PRO A 482 25.45 -24.44 -5.06
C PRO A 482 26.38 -24.86 -6.19
N THR A 483 27.65 -24.48 -6.13
CA THR A 483 28.61 -24.78 -7.21
C THR A 483 28.99 -26.27 -7.30
N ALA A 484 28.60 -27.07 -6.30
CA ALA A 484 28.77 -28.51 -6.25
C ALA A 484 27.55 -29.17 -5.60
N LYS A 485 27.37 -30.49 -5.84
CA LYS A 485 26.33 -31.26 -5.16
C LYS A 485 26.50 -31.17 -3.64
N LEU A 486 25.40 -30.92 -2.96
CA LEU A 486 25.33 -30.90 -1.51
C LEU A 486 25.55 -32.30 -0.94
N ALA A 487 26.11 -32.37 0.26
CA ALA A 487 26.37 -33.62 0.95
C ALA A 487 25.06 -34.28 1.39
N SER A 488 25.03 -35.61 1.34
CA SER A 488 23.88 -36.42 1.76
C SER A 488 23.60 -36.27 3.26
N ARG A 489 22.33 -36.37 3.65
CA ARG A 489 21.86 -36.29 5.06
C ARG A 489 22.40 -35.09 5.84
N THR A 490 22.63 -33.96 5.16
CA THR A 490 23.24 -32.76 5.75
C THR A 490 22.22 -31.64 5.84
N GLN A 491 22.18 -30.96 6.99
CA GLN A 491 21.39 -29.73 7.15
C GLN A 491 22.17 -28.54 6.58
N TYR A 492 21.46 -27.70 5.83
CA TYR A 492 21.97 -26.44 5.29
C TYR A 492 21.09 -25.28 5.77
N ARG A 493 21.67 -24.08 5.77
CA ARG A 493 21.01 -22.84 6.11
C ARG A 493 21.27 -21.79 5.04
N VAL A 494 20.21 -21.18 4.54
CA VAL A 494 20.25 -19.96 3.72
C VAL A 494 20.13 -18.77 4.66
N ARG A 495 21.11 -17.86 4.67
CA ARG A 495 21.06 -16.61 5.45
C ARG A 495 20.80 -15.44 4.51
N VAL A 496 19.97 -14.51 4.96
CA VAL A 496 19.64 -13.26 4.27
C VAL A 496 20.07 -12.11 5.18
N ALA A 497 20.99 -11.28 4.69
CA ALA A 497 21.58 -10.18 5.43
C ALA A 497 20.70 -8.93 5.38
N GLY A 498 20.77 -8.12 6.43
CA GLY A 498 20.09 -6.82 6.49
C GLY A 498 20.77 -5.70 5.70
N THR A 499 21.67 -6.02 4.76
CA THR A 499 22.26 -5.08 3.80
C THR A 499 21.44 -4.93 2.53
N ILE A 500 20.52 -5.88 2.27
CA ILE A 500 19.56 -5.79 1.16
C ILE A 500 18.58 -4.66 1.45
N ARG A 501 18.20 -3.91 0.42
CA ARG A 501 17.30 -2.75 0.51
C ARG A 501 16.15 -2.90 -0.47
N ASP A 502 14.96 -2.41 -0.18
CA ASP A 502 13.94 -2.21 -1.22
C ASP A 502 14.30 -1.00 -2.12
N LEU A 503 13.37 -0.60 -3.00
CA LEU A 503 13.54 0.57 -3.86
C LEU A 503 13.42 1.91 -3.11
N ASN A 504 12.85 1.89 -1.91
CA ASN A 504 12.66 3.04 -1.03
C ASN A 504 13.80 3.19 0.00
N GLY A 505 14.73 2.24 0.03
CA GLY A 505 15.89 2.24 0.92
C GLY A 505 15.66 1.53 2.25
N ASN A 506 14.56 0.81 2.44
CA ASN A 506 14.30 0.09 3.68
C ASN A 506 15.12 -1.21 3.75
N PRO A 507 15.81 -1.48 4.86
CA PRO A 507 16.60 -2.70 5.03
C PRO A 507 15.71 -3.93 5.17
N VAL A 508 16.02 -5.02 4.48
CA VAL A 508 15.43 -6.34 4.81
C VAL A 508 15.77 -6.68 6.26
N THR A 509 14.81 -7.20 7.02
CA THR A 509 15.11 -7.77 8.35
C THR A 509 15.95 -9.03 8.19
N ALA A 510 17.18 -9.01 8.73
CA ALA A 510 18.10 -10.14 8.62
C ALA A 510 17.45 -11.44 9.15
N THR A 511 17.50 -12.52 8.35
CA THR A 511 16.79 -13.76 8.64
C THR A 511 17.54 -14.98 8.10
N SER A 512 17.11 -16.17 8.49
CA SER A 512 17.67 -17.41 7.94
C SER A 512 16.67 -18.56 7.92
N PHE A 513 16.89 -19.48 6.97
CA PHE A 513 16.02 -20.62 6.71
C PHE A 513 16.85 -21.89 6.63
N THR A 514 16.28 -23.04 6.98
CA THR A 514 17.03 -24.31 6.96
C THR A 514 16.37 -25.34 6.07
N PHE A 515 17.13 -26.30 5.57
CA PHE A 515 16.62 -27.51 4.94
C PHE A 515 17.60 -28.66 5.12
N THR A 516 17.19 -29.90 4.87
CA THR A 516 18.04 -31.08 5.01
C THR A 516 17.98 -31.95 3.76
N THR A 517 19.14 -32.26 3.19
CA THR A 517 19.25 -33.13 2.02
C THR A 517 18.81 -34.56 2.36
N GLY A 518 18.34 -35.28 1.34
CA GLY A 518 17.98 -36.68 1.45
C GLY A 518 19.18 -37.60 1.63
N ASP A 519 18.88 -38.90 1.68
CA ASP A 519 19.86 -39.96 1.74
C ASP A 519 20.08 -40.58 0.37
N SER A 520 21.28 -40.40 -0.18
CA SER A 520 21.72 -40.95 -1.47
C SER A 520 22.82 -42.01 -1.30
N ILE A 521 23.22 -42.31 -0.06
CA ILE A 521 24.29 -43.26 0.24
C ILE A 521 23.71 -44.67 0.12
N ARG A 522 24.24 -45.47 -0.82
CA ARG A 522 23.80 -46.86 -0.96
C ARG A 522 24.19 -47.70 0.25
N PRO A 523 23.31 -48.61 0.72
CA PRO A 523 23.68 -49.56 1.75
C PRO A 523 24.74 -50.52 1.21
N THR A 524 25.62 -51.01 2.09
CA THR A 524 26.65 -52.02 1.79
C THR A 524 26.59 -53.18 2.77
N VAL A 525 27.18 -54.33 2.43
CA VAL A 525 27.34 -55.46 3.36
C VAL A 525 28.68 -55.30 4.09
N THR A 526 28.64 -55.02 5.39
CA THR A 526 29.83 -54.78 6.23
C THR A 526 30.39 -56.05 6.84
N SER A 527 29.58 -57.10 7.00
CA SER A 527 30.05 -58.39 7.50
C SER A 527 29.27 -59.58 6.95
N VAL A 528 29.96 -60.69 6.69
CA VAL A 528 29.36 -61.99 6.36
C VAL A 528 29.90 -63.07 7.29
N ARG A 529 29.00 -63.93 7.79
CA ARG A 529 29.32 -65.13 8.57
C ARG A 529 28.58 -66.33 7.99
N PRO A 530 29.24 -67.48 7.72
CA PRO A 530 30.68 -67.72 7.76
C PRO A 530 31.49 -66.72 6.93
N LYS A 531 32.75 -66.46 7.33
CA LYS A 531 33.64 -65.61 6.55
C LYS A 531 33.73 -66.16 5.11
N PRO A 532 33.70 -65.32 4.06
CA PRO A 532 33.87 -65.78 2.68
C PRO A 532 35.14 -66.64 2.54
N GLY A 533 35.03 -67.76 1.83
CA GLY A 533 36.09 -68.76 1.66
C GLY A 533 36.28 -69.74 2.83
N LYS A 534 35.59 -69.56 3.97
CA LYS A 534 35.80 -70.43 5.14
C LYS A 534 35.46 -71.89 4.84
N THR A 535 36.39 -72.79 5.16
CA THR A 535 36.21 -74.24 5.14
C THR A 535 35.91 -74.78 6.54
N GLY A 536 35.42 -76.02 6.61
CA GLY A 536 35.12 -76.68 7.89
C GLY A 536 33.89 -76.14 8.62
N VAL A 537 32.98 -75.47 7.91
CA VAL A 537 31.79 -74.86 8.50
C VAL A 537 30.81 -75.94 9.00
N TRP A 538 30.26 -75.76 10.21
CA TRP A 538 29.25 -76.68 10.74
C TRP A 538 28.03 -76.78 9.82
N ARG A 539 27.44 -77.97 9.72
CA ARG A 539 26.40 -78.27 8.73
C ARG A 539 25.03 -77.67 9.06
N GLY A 540 24.78 -77.26 10.30
CA GLY A 540 23.57 -76.50 10.70
C GLY A 540 23.83 -75.00 10.88
N VAL A 541 24.84 -74.45 10.21
CA VAL A 541 25.26 -73.07 10.39
C VAL A 541 24.13 -72.05 10.16
N THR A 542 24.00 -71.08 11.06
CA THR A 542 23.28 -69.83 10.81
C THR A 542 24.17 -68.87 10.05
N ILE A 543 23.75 -68.51 8.84
CA ILE A 543 24.45 -67.51 8.02
C ILE A 543 23.99 -66.11 8.45
N ARG A 544 24.91 -65.15 8.55
CA ARG A 544 24.61 -63.76 8.93
C ARG A 544 25.21 -62.78 7.93
N LEU A 545 24.44 -61.76 7.56
CA LEU A 545 24.90 -60.61 6.77
C LEU A 545 24.55 -59.33 7.52
N THR A 546 25.54 -58.52 7.88
CA THR A 546 25.33 -57.21 8.51
C THR A 546 25.48 -56.12 7.46
N PHE A 547 24.59 -55.14 7.46
CA PHE A 547 24.57 -54.02 6.52
C PHE A 547 25.13 -52.73 7.17
N SER A 548 25.59 -51.78 6.36
CA SER A 548 26.05 -50.46 6.83
C SER A 548 24.94 -49.66 7.52
N GLU A 549 23.70 -49.87 7.10
CA GLU A 549 22.51 -49.20 7.61
C GLU A 549 21.26 -50.09 7.58
N ALA A 550 20.13 -49.54 8.03
CA ALA A 550 18.86 -50.25 8.00
C ALA A 550 18.38 -50.45 6.55
N VAL A 551 17.93 -51.66 6.21
CA VAL A 551 17.47 -52.03 4.86
C VAL A 551 16.08 -52.65 4.87
N LYS A 552 15.36 -52.51 3.75
CA LYS A 552 14.06 -53.11 3.46
C LYS A 552 14.20 -54.28 2.48
N ASN A 553 13.13 -55.06 2.32
CA ASN A 553 13.00 -56.15 1.33
C ASN A 553 14.01 -57.32 1.50
N VAL A 554 14.53 -57.51 2.71
CA VAL A 554 15.34 -58.69 3.06
C VAL A 554 14.42 -59.91 3.13
N SER A 555 14.61 -60.87 2.22
CA SER A 555 13.77 -62.06 2.14
C SER A 555 14.51 -63.24 1.51
N LYS A 556 13.87 -64.41 1.48
CA LYS A 556 14.37 -65.57 0.74
C LYS A 556 14.53 -65.32 -0.77
N VAL A 557 13.89 -64.29 -1.32
CA VAL A 557 14.00 -63.92 -2.75
C VAL A 557 15.29 -63.14 -3.01
N THR A 558 15.60 -62.18 -2.14
CA THR A 558 16.72 -61.25 -2.26
C THR A 558 18.02 -61.80 -1.69
N LEU A 559 17.96 -62.65 -0.66
CA LEU A 559 19.08 -63.40 -0.14
C LEU A 559 18.89 -64.91 -0.39
N ARG A 560 19.78 -65.51 -1.17
CA ARG A 560 19.67 -66.92 -1.61
C ARG A 560 20.87 -67.72 -1.21
N LEU A 561 20.66 -68.99 -0.84
CA LEU A 561 21.73 -69.97 -0.66
C LEU A 561 21.69 -70.98 -1.81
N LYS A 562 22.84 -71.25 -2.45
CA LYS A 562 22.98 -72.20 -3.56
C LYS A 562 23.97 -73.29 -3.16
N ASN A 563 23.61 -74.56 -3.34
CA ASN A 563 24.55 -75.67 -3.30
C ASN A 563 25.36 -75.67 -4.60
N LEU A 564 26.67 -75.50 -4.52
CA LEU A 564 27.53 -75.42 -5.70
C LEU A 564 27.87 -76.78 -6.32
N ARG A 565 27.68 -77.88 -5.57
CA ARG A 565 27.84 -79.23 -6.10
C ARG A 565 26.67 -79.64 -6.99
N THR A 566 25.43 -79.42 -6.50
CA THR A 566 24.22 -79.86 -7.22
C THR A 566 23.66 -78.78 -8.14
N GLY A 567 24.09 -77.52 -7.98
CA GLY A 567 23.53 -76.40 -8.72
C GLY A 567 22.14 -75.94 -8.21
N TYR A 568 21.52 -76.66 -7.27
CA TYR A 568 20.20 -76.33 -6.75
C TYR A 568 20.23 -75.30 -5.62
N ARG A 569 19.10 -74.62 -5.44
CA ARG A 569 18.90 -73.65 -4.35
C ARG A 569 18.61 -74.39 -3.05
N VAL A 570 19.20 -73.93 -1.95
CA VAL A 570 18.93 -74.45 -0.61
C VAL A 570 17.77 -73.67 -0.03
N SER A 571 16.80 -74.39 0.55
CA SER A 571 15.67 -73.77 1.26
C SER A 571 16.13 -73.20 2.60
N VAL A 572 15.87 -71.92 2.82
CA VAL A 572 16.27 -71.16 4.01
C VAL A 572 15.09 -70.39 4.59
N THR A 573 15.06 -70.24 5.90
CA THR A 573 14.29 -69.18 6.57
C THR A 573 15.15 -67.92 6.63
N VAL A 574 14.55 -66.77 6.31
CA VAL A 574 15.24 -65.47 6.34
C VAL A 574 14.52 -64.57 7.33
N ARG A 575 15.28 -63.99 8.26
CA ARG A 575 14.81 -62.93 9.16
C ARG A 575 15.79 -61.76 9.13
N TYR A 576 15.28 -60.56 9.37
CA TYR A 576 16.07 -59.34 9.46
C TYR A 576 15.82 -58.65 10.79
N ASP A 577 16.89 -58.31 11.48
CA ASP A 577 16.86 -57.50 12.70
C ASP A 577 17.38 -56.10 12.37
N ALA A 578 16.47 -55.12 12.43
CA ALA A 578 16.77 -53.73 12.11
C ALA A 578 17.67 -53.07 13.16
N ALA A 579 17.59 -53.47 14.43
CA ALA A 579 18.41 -52.90 15.50
C ALA A 579 19.88 -53.28 15.33
N THR A 580 20.15 -54.55 14.99
CA THR A 580 21.52 -55.03 14.71
C THR A 580 21.92 -54.94 13.24
N ARG A 581 21.03 -54.42 12.36
CA ARG A 581 21.21 -54.33 10.90
C ARG A 581 21.64 -55.65 10.27
N THR A 582 21.20 -56.77 10.82
CA THR A 582 21.71 -58.11 10.48
C THR A 582 20.60 -59.01 9.95
N ALA A 583 20.82 -59.54 8.75
CA ALA A 583 20.00 -60.61 8.16
C ALA A 583 20.55 -61.98 8.57
N TYR A 584 19.64 -62.89 8.91
CA TYR A 584 19.94 -64.27 9.26
C TYR A 584 19.34 -65.19 8.21
N LEU A 585 20.16 -66.09 7.68
CA LEU A 585 19.80 -67.11 6.69
C LEU A 585 20.04 -68.48 7.32
N ASP A 586 18.97 -69.12 7.75
CA ASP A 586 19.01 -70.42 8.42
C ASP A 586 18.58 -71.53 7.45
N PRO A 587 19.45 -72.48 7.07
CA PRO A 587 19.06 -73.63 6.27
C PRO A 587 17.97 -74.45 6.96
N THR A 588 16.92 -74.81 6.23
CA THR A 588 15.80 -75.62 6.74
C THR A 588 16.17 -77.10 7.00
N TYR A 589 17.36 -77.51 6.57
CA TYR A 589 17.93 -78.83 6.80
C TYR A 589 19.46 -78.76 6.90
N ARG A 590 20.07 -79.78 7.51
CA ARG A 590 21.53 -79.87 7.62
C ARG A 590 22.17 -79.93 6.23
N LEU A 591 23.09 -79.01 5.97
CA LEU A 591 23.84 -78.93 4.72
C LEU A 591 24.67 -80.20 4.50
N MET A 592 24.87 -80.62 3.24
CA MET A 592 25.77 -81.72 2.87
C MET A 592 27.20 -81.44 3.34
N ALA A 593 27.91 -82.48 3.79
CA ALA A 593 29.31 -82.41 4.22
C ALA A 593 30.25 -82.12 3.02
N LYS A 594 31.42 -81.54 3.31
CA LYS A 594 32.48 -81.25 2.31
C LYS A 594 31.98 -80.55 1.04
N THR A 595 30.95 -79.72 1.15
CA THR A 595 30.23 -79.13 0.01
C THR A 595 30.34 -77.61 0.03
N TRP A 596 30.59 -77.03 -1.15
CA TRP A 596 30.61 -75.57 -1.32
C TRP A 596 29.20 -75.02 -1.45
N TYR A 597 28.94 -73.91 -0.75
CA TYR A 597 27.69 -73.16 -0.81
C TYR A 597 27.97 -71.71 -1.14
N ARG A 598 27.08 -71.10 -1.92
CA ARG A 598 27.13 -69.68 -2.31
C ARG A 598 25.93 -68.93 -1.77
N ILE A 599 26.21 -67.93 -0.96
CA ILE A 599 25.27 -66.87 -0.57
C ILE A 599 25.21 -65.89 -1.75
N LYS A 600 24.02 -65.56 -2.24
CA LYS A 600 23.79 -64.56 -3.28
C LYS A 600 22.91 -63.45 -2.73
N VAL A 601 23.43 -62.23 -2.78
CA VAL A 601 22.66 -60.98 -2.63
C VAL A 601 22.17 -60.58 -4.02
N ARG A 602 20.86 -60.55 -4.21
CA ARG A 602 20.17 -60.16 -5.45
C ARG A 602 19.63 -58.73 -5.31
N ASP A 603 19.16 -58.18 -6.43
CA ASP A 603 18.49 -56.87 -6.42
C ASP A 603 17.22 -56.90 -5.58
N GLY A 604 16.77 -55.72 -5.16
CA GLY A 604 15.52 -55.51 -4.45
C GLY A 604 15.71 -55.12 -2.98
N ILE A 605 16.89 -55.37 -2.39
CA ILE A 605 17.24 -54.80 -1.07
C ILE A 605 17.59 -53.33 -1.28
N VAL A 606 16.92 -52.46 -0.56
CA VAL A 606 17.11 -51.00 -0.55
C VAL A 606 17.27 -50.53 0.89
N ASP A 607 17.90 -49.40 1.13
CA ASP A 607 17.86 -48.75 2.45
C ASP A 607 16.48 -48.10 2.71
N LEU A 608 16.38 -47.33 3.80
CA LEU A 608 15.17 -46.57 4.10
C LEU A 608 14.93 -45.40 3.12
N GLY A 609 16.00 -44.83 2.54
CA GLY A 609 16.00 -43.77 1.53
C GLY A 609 15.69 -44.25 0.10
N GLY A 610 15.61 -45.56 -0.13
CA GLY A 610 15.34 -46.18 -1.42
C GLY A 610 16.59 -46.51 -2.24
N ASN A 611 17.80 -46.32 -1.73
CA ASN A 611 19.02 -46.61 -2.47
C ASN A 611 19.28 -48.12 -2.50
N ALA A 612 19.51 -48.67 -3.69
CA ALA A 612 19.66 -50.10 -3.89
C ALA A 612 21.03 -50.63 -3.44
N LEU A 613 21.01 -51.70 -2.64
CA LEU A 613 22.17 -52.51 -2.28
C LEU A 613 22.76 -53.18 -3.52
N ALA A 614 24.09 -53.09 -3.68
CA ALA A 614 24.78 -53.76 -4.77
C ALA A 614 24.68 -55.30 -4.67
N ARG A 615 24.62 -55.98 -5.82
CA ARG A 615 24.65 -57.45 -5.89
C ARG A 615 25.96 -57.98 -5.29
N GLY A 616 25.88 -59.13 -4.60
CA GLY A 616 27.02 -59.73 -3.91
C GLY A 616 26.99 -61.26 -3.94
N ARG A 617 28.17 -61.89 -3.82
CA ARG A 617 28.32 -63.35 -3.76
C ARG A 617 29.39 -63.72 -2.75
N PHE A 618 29.08 -64.66 -1.87
CA PHE A 618 30.01 -65.12 -0.83
C PHE A 618 29.94 -66.65 -0.71
N ASP A 619 31.09 -67.31 -0.71
CA ASP A 619 31.15 -68.78 -0.71
C ASP A 619 31.71 -69.33 0.61
N PHE A 620 31.28 -70.52 1.02
CA PHE A 620 31.87 -71.26 2.14
C PHE A 620 31.75 -72.77 1.93
N LYS A 621 32.60 -73.56 2.61
CA LYS A 621 32.61 -75.03 2.53
C LYS A 621 32.31 -75.66 3.89
N THR A 622 31.34 -76.58 3.92
CA THR A 622 30.99 -77.35 5.12
C THR A 622 32.07 -78.38 5.48
N ARG A 623 32.15 -78.71 6.78
CA ARG A 623 32.99 -79.81 7.28
C ARG A 623 32.53 -81.18 6.81
#